data_AF-A0A1G2KQ92-F1
#
_entry.id   AF-A0A1G2KQ92-F1
#
_cell.length_a   1.000
_cell.length_b   1.000
_cell.length_c   1.000
_cell.angle_alpha   90.00
_cell.angle_beta   90.00
_cell.angle_gamma   90.00
#
_symmetry.space_group_name_H-M   'P 1'
#
loop_
_entity.id
_entity.type
_entity.pdbx_description
1 polymer ?
#
loop_
_entity_poly.entity_id
_entity_poly.type
_entity_poly.pdbx_seq_one_letter_code
_entity_poly.pdbx_strand_id
1 'polypeptide(L)' 'MIEVKVTAKDKRRYVLKEKRDYQILEKIYRLEKRDLFVADKKIVNLIRTQLEDDWRKPLLRFITEMIKKYDKK' A
#
# COMPACT_ATOMS: atom_id res chain seq x y z
N MET A 1 17.10 -12.87 12.38
CA MET A 1 15.98 -11.97 11.99
C MET A 1 16.48 -11.13 10.83
N ILE A 2 15.81 -11.12 9.67
CA ILE A 2 16.21 -10.23 8.57
C ILE A 2 15.69 -8.83 8.95
N GLU A 3 16.58 -7.90 9.26
CA GLU A 3 16.23 -6.49 9.43
C GLU A 3 15.83 -5.93 8.07
N VAL A 4 14.52 -5.82 7.83
CA VAL A 4 14.02 -5.11 6.64
C VAL A 4 14.41 -3.65 6.79
N LYS A 5 15.27 -3.15 5.89
CA LYS A 5 15.67 -1.74 5.87
C LYS A 5 14.51 -0.87 5.40
N VAL A 6 13.66 -0.46 6.34
CA VAL A 6 12.53 0.45 6.08
C VAL A 6 13.06 1.85 5.76
N THR A 7 12.57 2.45 4.68
CA THR A 7 12.93 3.83 4.30
C THR A 7 12.47 4.83 5.35
N ALA A 8 13.15 5.97 5.50
CA ALA A 8 12.78 7.00 6.48
C ALA A 8 11.36 7.55 6.25
N LYS A 9 10.93 7.63 4.98
CA LYS A 9 9.57 8.02 4.60
C LYS A 9 8.53 7.04 5.12
N ASP A 10 8.77 5.75 4.94
CA ASP A 10 7.82 4.70 5.32
C ASP A 10 7.77 4.49 6.83
N LYS A 11 8.88 4.69 7.53
CA LYS A 11 8.91 4.70 9.01
C LYS A 11 7.99 5.76 9.63
N ARG A 12 7.78 6.89 8.93
CA ARG A 12 6.90 7.98 9.40
C ARG A 12 5.44 7.76 9.02
N ARG A 13 5.19 6.99 7.96
CA ARG A 13 3.86 6.83 7.36
C ARG A 13 3.12 5.60 7.86
N TYR A 14 3.85 4.53 8.17
CA TYR A 14 3.28 3.21 8.43
C TYR A 14 3.38 2.79 9.88
N VAL A 15 2.38 2.01 10.30
CA VAL A 15 2.29 1.37 11.62
C VAL A 15 2.64 -0.10 11.44
N LEU A 16 3.93 -0.43 11.62
CA LEU A 16 4.47 -1.78 11.43
C LEU A 16 4.54 -2.51 12.77
N LYS A 17 3.40 -2.96 13.29
CA LYS A 17 3.30 -3.59 14.63
C LYS A 17 3.71 -5.06 14.59
N GLU A 18 3.45 -5.74 13.49
CA GLU A 18 3.74 -7.16 13.35
C GLU A 18 4.91 -7.41 12.41
N LYS A 19 5.61 -8.53 12.64
CA LYS A 19 6.65 -9.02 11.72
C LYS A 19 6.12 -9.18 10.28
N ARG A 20 4.83 -9.50 10.12
CA ARG A 20 4.17 -9.63 8.82
C ARG A 20 4.13 -8.31 8.05
N ASP A 21 4.02 -7.17 8.73
CA ASP A 21 4.01 -5.86 8.09
C ASP A 21 5.35 -5.55 7.40
N TYR A 22 6.45 -5.92 8.06
CA TYR A 22 7.79 -5.82 7.48
C TYR A 22 7.97 -6.76 6.27
N GLN A 23 7.42 -7.98 6.33
CA GLN A 23 7.45 -8.91 5.20
C GLN A 23 6.64 -8.40 4.00
N ILE A 24 5.49 -7.76 4.25
CA ILE A 24 4.69 -7.10 3.21
C ILE A 24 5.51 -5.98 2.58
N LEU A 25 6.11 -5.12 3.39
CA LEU A 25 6.88 -3.97 2.90
C LEU A 25 8.13 -4.41 2.11
N GLU A 26 8.82 -5.47 2.55
CA GLU A 26 9.93 -6.06 1.81
C GLU A 26 9.49 -6.52 0.41
N LYS A 27 8.34 -7.21 0.32
CA LYS A 27 7.78 -7.66 -0.97
C LYS A 27 7.42 -6.47 -1.86
N ILE A 28 6.85 -5.41 -1.30
CA ILE A 28 6.55 -4.16 -2.02
C ILE A 28 7.84 -3.55 -2.57
N TYR A 29 8.90 -3.43 -1.77
CA TYR A 29 10.19 -2.91 -2.25
C TYR A 29 10.80 -3.74 -3.37
N ARG A 30 10.60 -5.06 -3.38
CA ARG A 30 11.04 -5.92 -4.49
C ARG A 30 10.21 -5.69 -5.76
N LEU A 31 8.91 -5.44 -5.61
CA LEU A 31 7.99 -5.16 -6.72
C LEU A 31 8.24 -3.77 -7.32
N GLU A 32 8.50 -2.75 -6.51
CA GLU A 32 8.76 -1.37 -6.95
C GLU A 32 10.07 -1.21 -7.75
N LYS A 33 10.99 -2.17 -7.64
CA LYS A 33 12.19 -2.24 -8.47
C LYS A 33 11.94 -2.77 -9.88
N ARG A 34 10.72 -3.25 -10.17
CA ARG A 34 10.33 -3.78 -11.47
C ARG A 34 9.45 -2.77 -12.20
N ASP A 35 9.43 -2.83 -13.53
CA ASP A 35 8.44 -2.08 -14.28
C ASP A 35 7.10 -2.81 -14.29
N LEU A 36 6.26 -2.49 -13.32
CA LEU A 36 4.94 -3.08 -13.16
C LEU A 36 3.93 -2.48 -14.14
N PHE A 37 2.98 -3.30 -14.60
CA PHE A 37 1.82 -2.81 -15.33
C PHE A 37 1.00 -1.85 -14.46
N VAL A 38 0.23 -0.97 -15.12
CA VAL A 38 -0.60 0.05 -14.44
C VAL A 38 -1.59 -0.59 -13.45
N ALA A 39 -2.14 -1.77 -13.77
CA ALA A 39 -3.03 -2.51 -12.88
C ALA A 39 -2.30 -2.98 -11.60
N ASP A 40 -1.12 -3.58 -11.75
CA ASP A 40 -0.31 -4.05 -10.62
C ASP A 40 0.18 -2.89 -9.76
N LYS A 41 0.58 -1.76 -10.37
CA LYS A 41 0.93 -0.53 -9.64
C LYS A 41 -0.23 -0.06 -8.75
N LYS A 42 -1.48 -0.14 -9.22
CA LYS A 42 -2.66 0.20 -8.41
C LYS A 42 -2.84 -0.75 -7.23
N ILE A 43 -2.65 -2.05 -7.45
CA ILE A 43 -2.75 -3.07 -6.39
C ILE A 43 -1.66 -2.85 -5.34
N VAL A 44 -0.41 -2.64 -5.75
CA VAL A 44 0.70 -2.35 -4.82
C VAL A 44 0.42 -1.10 -3.99
N ASN A 45 -0.07 -0.03 -4.63
CA ASN A 45 -0.45 1.18 -3.91
C ASN A 45 -1.59 0.95 -2.91
N LEU A 46 -2.58 0.11 -3.25
CA LEU A 46 -3.65 -0.26 -2.34
C LEU A 46 -3.12 -1.04 -1.13
N ILE A 47 -2.21 -1.99 -1.34
CA ILE A 47 -1.58 -2.75 -0.24
C ILE A 47 -0.81 -1.80 0.68
N ARG A 48 -0.09 -0.82 0.11
CA ARG A 48 0.64 0.19 0.89
C ARG A 48 -0.25 1.00 1.82
N THR A 49 -1.50 1.28 1.44
CA THR A 49 -2.40 2.04 2.32
C THR A 49 -2.83 1.22 3.53
N GLN A 50 -2.81 -0.12 3.45
CA GLN A 50 -3.18 -1.00 4.57
C GLN A 50 -2.13 -0.98 5.70
N LEU A 51 -0.95 -0.44 5.44
CA LEU A 51 0.11 -0.25 6.44
C LEU A 51 0.00 1.09 7.16
N GLU A 52 -0.91 1.99 6.75
CA GLU A 52 -1.14 3.27 7.40
C GLU A 52 -1.99 3.10 8.67
N ASP A 53 -1.83 4.01 9.64
CA ASP A 53 -2.64 4.00 10.87
C ASP A 53 -4.13 4.11 10.57
N ASP A 54 -4.50 5.10 9.75
CA ASP A 54 -5.85 5.28 9.22
C ASP A 54 -5.96 4.77 7.78
N TRP A 55 -5.75 3.47 7.59
CA TRP A 55 -5.90 2.81 6.28
C TRP A 55 -7.33 2.84 5.73
N ARG A 56 -8.33 3.13 6.57
CA ARG A 56 -9.74 3.21 6.17
C ARG A 56 -10.01 4.42 5.30
N LYS A 57 -9.39 5.56 5.60
CA LYS A 57 -9.54 6.80 4.82
C LYS A 57 -9.20 6.65 3.33
N PRO A 58 -8.03 6.12 2.93
CA PRO A 58 -7.74 5.91 1.52
C PRO A 58 -8.67 4.86 0.88
N LEU A 59 -9.07 3.81 1.60
CA LEU A 59 -10.04 2.84 1.07
C LEU A 59 -11.40 3.46 0.76
N LEU A 60 -11.95 4.24 1.71
CA LEU A 60 -13.22 4.93 1.53
C LEU A 60 -13.16 5.87 0.32
N ARG A 61 -12.04 6.57 0.14
CA ARG A 61 -11.81 7.40 -1.05
C ARG A 61 -11.81 6.56 -2.33
N PHE A 62 -11.09 5.44 -2.37
CA PHE A 62 -11.06 4.55 -3.53
C PHE A 62 -12.45 4.02 -3.88
N ILE A 63 -13.20 3.54 -2.88
CA ILE A 63 -14.55 3.00 -3.06
C ILE A 63 -15.50 4.10 -3.54
N THR A 64 -15.46 5.29 -2.94
CA THR A 64 -16.29 6.44 -3.35
C THR A 64 -16.05 6.81 -4.81
N GLU A 65 -14.79 6.86 -5.25
CA GLU A 65 -14.48 7.16 -6.65
C GLU A 65 -14.89 6.03 -7.61
N MET A 66 -14.85 4.76 -7.16
CA MET A 66 -15.40 3.64 -7.92
C MET A 66 -16.91 3.77 -8.06
N ILE A 67 -17.64 4.00 -6.97
CA ILE A 67 -19.10 4.21 -6.99
C ILE A 67 -19.45 5.32 -7.99
N LYS A 68 -18.84 6.51 -7.88
CA LYS A 68 -19.03 7.61 -8.85
C LYS A 68 -18.78 7.22 -10.30
N LYS A 69 -17.82 6.33 -10.56
CA LYS A 69 -17.50 5.89 -11.92
C LYS A 69 -18.59 4.97 -12.48
N TYR A 70 -19.17 4.11 -11.65
CA TYR A 70 -20.22 3.18 -12.06
C TYR A 70 -21.61 3.81 -12.05
N ASP A 71 -21.87 4.80 -11.19
CA ASP A 71 -23.13 5.56 -11.13
C ASP A 71 -23.26 6.62 -12.25
N LYS A 72 -22.14 6.99 -12.88
CA LYS A 72 -22.13 7.87 -14.08
C LYS A 72 -22.46 7.13 -15.38
N LYS A 73 -22.76 5.83 -15.32
CA LYS A 73 -23.35 5.06 -16.41
C LYS A 73 -24.86 5.07 -16.29
#